data_AF-A0A7S1KMC9-F1
#
_entry.id   AF-A0A7S1KMC9-F1
#
_cell.length_a   1.000
_cell.length_b   1.000
_cell.length_c   1.000
_cell.angle_alpha   90.00
_cell.angle_beta   90.00
_cell.angle_gamma   90.00
#
_symmetry.space_group_name_H-M   'P 1'
#
loop_
_entity.id
_entity.type
_entity.pdbx_description
1 polymer ?
#
loop_
_entity_poly.entity_id
_entity_poly.type
_entity_poly.pdbx_seq_one_letter_code
_entity_poly.pdbx_strand_id
1 'polypeptide(L)'
;MVSISPDIVVRISLVSNGTSLHELNPPVYRIFKVSSSINLELLHDKVIAPIMGWERNYHTYYFRAASPRGEEETAEIKAHGVKMNFYDGPTDEQGNATVGFTGDEFHGPMTTLKRDCIHYVQTKTTASDAMHVGGFVDQEYIKDPEKATIGELLKQVGDRCLYNYDLGDCWYHCLEVQKVIPAEDEEADGAVVIYDGSMRCPDEDGEGCEYYQRKVLDLLVQTMKDANDHVTARKLADACFDRRHALNVMGPFRPLDFDLSERRAALASALGSRNSTRSTKQFTNGRCFGEASIGQKHLVCKKEDDRFDHMGGYMIFNETVNVKPDVKGATLCYNCGTPNKLKACSRCESAFYCGRDCQSNHWDVSHKKQCKKEKAAYEKYCVEVERNIPDPTRFNNDGPVYRYKKYDRNNLRFRVGDFVECMLGENEWGTGRIVKLCHREPNWPVTHPFAPYQIKLDRETANRVGISFQQAFIYCLWDDDYQIRKLKMPEKKNGVGKGKKKRK
;
A
#
# COMPACT_ATOMS: atom_id res chain seq x y z
N MET A 1 -38.27 15.91 6.12
CA MET A 1 -37.79 14.69 5.43
C MET A 1 -36.27 14.74 5.46
N VAL A 2 -35.59 13.73 6.02
CA VAL A 2 -34.11 13.69 5.97
C VAL A 2 -33.73 13.35 4.54
N SER A 3 -33.28 14.32 3.76
CA SER A 3 -32.80 14.05 2.40
C SER A 3 -31.59 13.13 2.52
N ILE A 4 -31.70 11.92 1.97
CA ILE A 4 -30.54 11.07 1.75
C ILE A 4 -29.64 11.86 0.79
N SER A 5 -28.34 11.82 0.99
CA SER A 5 -27.39 12.39 0.03
C SER A 5 -27.25 11.43 -1.14
N PRO A 6 -27.05 11.90 -2.38
CA PRO A 6 -26.79 10.99 -3.50
C PRO A 6 -25.52 10.17 -3.23
N ASP A 7 -25.46 8.98 -3.82
CA ASP A 7 -24.22 8.22 -3.88
C ASP A 7 -23.46 8.59 -5.15
N ILE A 8 -22.13 8.51 -5.09
CA ILE A 8 -21.27 8.69 -6.26
C ILE A 8 -20.41 7.45 -6.46
N VAL A 9 -20.23 7.06 -7.71
CA VAL A 9 -19.24 6.06 -8.12
C VAL A 9 -18.01 6.81 -8.59
N VAL A 10 -16.90 6.58 -7.91
CA VAL A 10 -15.63 7.28 -8.11
C VAL A 10 -14.59 6.29 -8.61
N ARG A 11 -13.84 6.69 -9.63
CA ARG A 11 -12.59 6.06 -10.02
C ARG A 11 -11.44 6.85 -9.42
N ILE A 12 -10.67 6.22 -8.52
CA ILE A 12 -9.40 6.77 -8.03
C ILE A 12 -8.26 6.13 -8.81
N SER A 13 -7.34 6.94 -9.35
CA SER A 13 -6.21 6.46 -10.15
C SER A 13 -4.94 7.21 -9.79
N LEU A 14 -3.79 6.52 -9.77
CA LEU A 14 -2.49 7.20 -9.64
C LEU A 14 -2.18 8.02 -10.90
N VAL A 15 -1.65 9.23 -10.68
CA VAL A 15 -1.29 10.17 -11.75
C VAL A 15 0.15 10.64 -11.59
N SER A 16 0.79 11.04 -12.68
CA SER A 16 2.21 11.40 -12.71
C SER A 16 2.55 12.59 -11.82
N ASN A 17 1.66 13.59 -11.74
CA ASN A 17 1.83 14.78 -10.92
C ASN A 17 0.48 15.45 -10.60
N GLY A 18 0.51 16.38 -9.64
CA GLY A 18 -0.65 17.13 -9.17
C GLY A 18 -1.21 18.18 -10.16
N THR A 19 -0.58 18.41 -11.31
CA THR A 19 -0.98 19.44 -12.29
C THR A 19 -1.68 18.83 -13.50
N SER A 20 -0.96 18.01 -14.28
CA SER A 20 -1.48 17.39 -15.49
C SER A 20 -2.53 16.31 -15.23
N LEU A 21 -2.46 15.67 -14.04
CA LEU A 21 -3.26 14.51 -13.68
C LEU A 21 -3.20 13.38 -14.74
N HIS A 22 -2.09 13.29 -15.48
CA HIS A 22 -1.90 12.23 -16.46
C HIS A 22 -1.76 10.89 -15.74
N GLU A 23 -2.61 9.94 -16.07
CA GLU A 23 -2.65 8.63 -15.42
C GLU A 23 -1.35 7.84 -15.66
N LEU A 24 -0.93 7.05 -14.66
CA LEU A 24 0.19 6.13 -14.85
C LEU A 24 -0.13 5.04 -15.88
N ASN A 25 0.90 4.44 -16.47
CA ASN A 25 0.75 3.41 -17.50
C ASN A 25 1.61 2.17 -17.20
N PRO A 26 1.00 0.99 -16.95
CA PRO A 26 -0.44 0.74 -16.90
C PRO A 26 -1.14 1.46 -15.71
N PRO A 27 -2.47 1.66 -15.81
CA PRO A 27 -3.22 2.38 -14.79
C PRO A 27 -3.33 1.58 -13.48
N VAL A 28 -3.01 2.24 -12.37
CA VAL A 28 -3.22 1.73 -11.01
C VAL A 28 -4.45 2.42 -10.43
N TYR A 29 -5.57 1.70 -10.33
CA TYR A 29 -6.86 2.32 -10.01
C TYR A 29 -7.78 1.45 -9.16
N ARG A 30 -8.77 2.08 -8.52
CA ARG A 30 -9.94 1.45 -7.88
C ARG A 30 -11.21 2.16 -8.31
N ILE A 31 -12.31 1.41 -8.42
CA ILE A 31 -13.66 1.95 -8.65
C ILE A 31 -14.51 1.60 -7.43
N PHE A 32 -15.09 2.61 -6.80
CA PHE A 32 -15.89 2.42 -5.60
C PHE A 32 -17.08 3.37 -5.53
N LYS A 33 -18.16 2.91 -4.90
CA LYS A 33 -19.32 3.73 -4.51
C LYS A 33 -19.12 4.29 -3.11
N VAL A 34 -19.56 5.52 -2.87
CA VAL A 34 -19.65 6.13 -1.54
C VAL A 34 -20.77 7.18 -1.50
N SER A 35 -21.32 7.42 -0.30
CA SER A 35 -22.21 8.55 -0.02
C SER A 35 -21.50 9.88 -0.27
N SER A 36 -22.14 10.80 -1.01
CA SER A 36 -21.57 12.15 -1.21
C SER A 36 -21.44 12.96 0.08
N SER A 37 -22.12 12.55 1.15
CA SER A 37 -22.03 13.17 2.49
C SER A 37 -20.85 12.70 3.35
N ILE A 38 -20.02 11.75 2.88
CA ILE A 38 -18.83 11.36 3.64
C ILE A 38 -17.86 12.55 3.74
N ASN A 39 -17.36 12.82 4.94
CA ASN A 39 -16.33 13.84 5.10
C ASN A 39 -14.97 13.34 4.57
N LEU A 40 -14.09 14.27 4.20
CA LEU A 40 -12.83 13.93 3.55
C LEU A 40 -11.85 13.18 4.47
N GLU A 41 -11.91 13.40 5.79
CA GLU A 41 -11.07 12.64 6.73
C GLU A 41 -11.46 11.16 6.79
N LEU A 42 -12.76 10.87 6.92
CA LEU A 42 -13.26 9.50 6.90
C LEU A 42 -13.09 8.87 5.52
N LEU A 43 -13.22 9.64 4.44
CA LEU A 43 -12.91 9.16 3.10
C LEU A 43 -11.45 8.71 3.01
N HIS A 44 -10.49 9.50 3.50
CA HIS A 44 -9.09 9.10 3.57
C HIS A 44 -8.89 7.86 4.46
N ASP A 45 -9.25 7.97 5.75
CA ASP A 45 -8.90 6.99 6.78
C ASP A 45 -9.62 5.65 6.61
N LYS A 46 -10.92 5.69 6.25
CA LYS A 46 -11.79 4.51 6.24
C LYS A 46 -12.01 3.91 4.87
N VAL A 47 -11.72 4.65 3.80
CA VAL A 47 -12.01 4.21 2.43
C VAL A 47 -10.76 4.21 1.56
N ILE A 48 -10.17 5.35 1.24
CA ILE A 48 -9.08 5.45 0.27
C ILE A 48 -7.84 4.68 0.74
N ALA A 49 -7.37 4.93 1.97
CA ALA A 49 -6.21 4.23 2.51
C ALA A 49 -6.37 2.70 2.43
N PRO A 50 -7.43 2.06 2.95
CA PRO A 50 -7.57 0.61 2.87
C PRO A 50 -7.80 0.06 1.45
N ILE A 51 -8.54 0.74 0.56
CA ILE A 51 -8.78 0.21 -0.81
C ILE A 51 -7.54 0.31 -1.70
N MET A 52 -6.71 1.34 -1.47
CA MET A 52 -5.41 1.46 -2.13
C MET A 52 -4.39 0.54 -1.44
N GLY A 53 -4.50 0.32 -0.13
CA GLY A 53 -3.52 -0.42 0.65
C GLY A 53 -2.42 0.47 1.21
N TRP A 54 -2.72 1.75 1.43
CA TRP A 54 -1.91 2.63 2.25
C TRP A 54 -2.15 2.33 3.72
N GLU A 55 -1.12 2.54 4.52
CA GLU A 55 -1.17 2.46 5.96
C GLU A 55 -1.91 3.67 6.52
N ARG A 56 -2.92 3.38 7.33
CA ARG A 56 -3.71 4.40 8.00
C ARG A 56 -2.83 5.09 9.06
N ASN A 57 -3.03 6.39 9.27
CA ASN A 57 -2.28 7.16 10.28
C ASN A 57 -0.76 7.14 10.09
N TYR A 58 -0.30 7.20 8.84
CA TYR A 58 1.13 7.15 8.55
C TYR A 58 1.66 8.45 7.96
N HIS A 59 1.04 8.92 6.88
CA HIS A 59 1.42 10.16 6.22
C HIS A 59 0.30 11.22 6.20
N THR A 60 0.70 12.46 5.96
CA THR A 60 -0.20 13.59 5.74
C THR A 60 -0.83 13.51 4.35
N TYR A 61 -2.02 14.08 4.19
CA TYR A 61 -2.70 14.14 2.90
C TYR A 61 -3.41 15.48 2.68
N TYR A 62 -3.79 15.75 1.43
CA TYR A 62 -4.75 16.80 1.11
C TYR A 62 -5.65 16.44 -0.07
N PHE A 63 -6.78 17.13 -0.14
CA PHE A 63 -7.67 17.15 -1.31
C PHE A 63 -7.77 18.55 -1.91
N ARG A 64 -7.97 18.65 -3.22
CA ARG A 64 -8.40 19.88 -3.90
C ARG A 64 -9.28 19.56 -5.09
N ALA A 65 -10.23 20.44 -5.41
CA ALA A 65 -10.97 20.33 -6.66
C ALA A 65 -10.00 20.50 -7.84
N ALA A 66 -10.19 19.73 -8.91
CA ALA A 66 -9.41 19.84 -10.14
C ALA A 66 -10.25 20.52 -11.23
N SER A 67 -9.61 21.29 -12.10
CA SER A 67 -10.28 21.92 -13.23
C SER A 67 -10.88 20.86 -14.19
N PRO A 68 -12.02 21.13 -14.84
CA PRO A 68 -12.57 20.26 -15.87
C PRO A 68 -11.57 19.97 -17.00
N ARG A 69 -11.70 18.84 -17.71
CA ARG A 69 -10.89 18.56 -18.91
C ARG A 69 -11.29 19.57 -19.99
N GLY A 70 -10.53 20.66 -20.15
CA GLY A 70 -10.87 21.65 -21.19
C GLY A 70 -10.11 22.98 -21.26
N GLU A 71 -9.26 23.36 -20.29
CA GLU A 71 -8.61 24.69 -20.33
C GLU A 71 -7.08 24.71 -20.16
N GLU A 72 -6.41 23.56 -20.00
CA GLU A 72 -4.94 23.50 -19.98
C GLU A 72 -4.42 22.54 -21.05
N GLU A 73 -4.47 22.97 -22.31
CA GLU A 73 -3.63 22.37 -23.36
C GLU A 73 -3.23 23.36 -24.46
N THR A 74 -2.95 24.62 -24.11
CA THR A 74 -2.17 25.55 -24.97
C THR A 74 -1.31 26.55 -24.18
N ALA A 75 -1.04 26.32 -22.90
CA ALA A 75 0.05 27.03 -22.25
C ALA A 75 1.35 26.30 -22.65
N GLU A 76 1.97 26.76 -23.73
CA GLU A 76 3.41 26.57 -23.89
C GLU A 76 4.06 26.94 -22.55
N ILE A 77 4.46 25.92 -21.79
CA ILE A 77 5.51 26.09 -20.80
C ILE A 77 6.71 26.44 -21.65
N LYS A 78 6.93 27.74 -21.86
CA LYS A 78 8.27 28.26 -22.07
C LYS A 78 9.02 27.78 -20.83
N ALA A 79 9.68 26.63 -21.00
CA ALA A 79 10.73 26.19 -20.14
C ALA A 79 11.76 27.32 -20.16
N HIS A 80 11.59 28.29 -19.28
CA HIS A 80 12.72 29.01 -18.74
C HIS A 80 13.63 27.91 -18.25
N GLY A 81 14.77 27.77 -18.93
CA GLY A 81 15.68 26.63 -18.84
C GLY A 81 16.23 26.47 -17.43
N VAL A 82 15.39 25.94 -16.54
CA VAL A 82 15.84 25.21 -15.36
C VAL A 82 16.24 23.86 -15.93
N LYS A 83 17.52 23.74 -16.28
CA LYS A 83 18.16 22.44 -16.29
C LYS A 83 17.95 21.86 -14.90
N MET A 84 17.01 20.92 -14.79
CA MET A 84 17.03 19.97 -13.68
C MET A 84 18.31 19.17 -13.86
N ASN A 85 19.37 19.58 -13.17
CA ASN A 85 20.55 18.75 -13.04
C ASN A 85 20.11 17.56 -12.20
N PHE A 86 19.97 16.41 -12.84
CA PHE A 86 19.81 15.14 -12.13
C PHE A 86 21.06 14.95 -11.26
N TYR A 87 20.88 14.86 -9.95
CA TYR A 87 21.95 14.53 -9.03
C TYR A 87 22.19 13.01 -9.12
N ASP A 88 23.12 12.58 -9.96
CA ASP A 88 23.83 11.33 -9.70
C ASP A 88 24.66 11.59 -8.43
N GLY A 89 24.28 10.96 -7.31
CA GLY A 89 24.95 11.15 -6.03
C GLY A 89 26.47 10.98 -6.15
N PRO A 90 27.30 11.71 -5.37
CA PRO A 90 28.75 11.67 -5.53
C PRO A 90 29.22 10.25 -5.29
N THR A 91 29.81 9.62 -6.31
CA THR A 91 30.43 8.32 -6.17
C THR A 91 31.91 8.48 -5.84
N ASP A 92 32.48 7.59 -5.05
CA ASP A 92 33.93 7.46 -4.97
C ASP A 92 34.52 7.06 -6.35
N GLU A 93 35.85 7.04 -6.47
CA GLU A 93 36.54 6.63 -7.70
C GLU A 93 36.25 5.16 -8.10
N GLN A 94 35.56 4.39 -7.25
CA GLN A 94 35.12 3.02 -7.50
C GLN A 94 33.60 2.91 -7.82
N GLY A 95 32.84 4.00 -7.82
CA GLY A 95 31.42 4.01 -8.14
C GLY A 95 30.47 3.79 -6.97
N ASN A 96 30.94 3.82 -5.71
CA ASN A 96 30.08 3.67 -4.54
C ASN A 96 29.51 5.02 -4.10
N ALA A 97 28.21 5.08 -3.81
CA ALA A 97 27.52 6.31 -3.41
C ALA A 97 28.05 6.85 -2.06
N THR A 98 28.36 8.16 -2.03
CA THR A 98 28.74 8.89 -0.82
C THR A 98 27.64 9.86 -0.41
N VAL A 99 27.36 9.96 0.89
CA VAL A 99 26.24 10.73 1.44
C VAL A 99 26.69 12.17 1.69
N GLY A 100 26.34 13.07 0.78
CA GLY A 100 26.56 14.51 0.93
C GLY A 100 25.26 15.27 0.64
N PHE A 101 24.65 15.85 1.68
CA PHE A 101 23.46 16.68 1.54
C PHE A 101 23.87 18.14 1.26
N THR A 102 23.55 18.66 0.07
CA THR A 102 23.64 20.10 -0.25
C THR A 102 22.24 20.70 -0.33
N GLY A 103 21.97 21.70 0.52
CA GLY A 103 20.63 22.14 0.92
C GLY A 103 19.89 23.13 0.02
N ASP A 104 19.93 23.01 -1.32
CA ASP A 104 19.26 23.95 -2.23
C ASP A 104 18.16 23.35 -3.16
N GLU A 105 17.76 22.09 -3.00
CA GLU A 105 16.78 21.41 -3.89
C GLU A 105 15.44 21.04 -3.22
N PHE A 106 15.05 21.72 -2.14
CA PHE A 106 13.80 21.45 -1.43
C PHE A 106 12.57 22.15 -2.06
N HIS A 107 12.34 21.95 -3.36
CA HIS A 107 11.08 22.37 -4.01
C HIS A 107 10.00 21.29 -3.78
N GLY A 108 9.49 21.22 -2.54
CA GLY A 108 8.44 20.28 -2.16
C GLY A 108 7.09 20.54 -2.88
N PRO A 109 6.16 19.58 -2.86
CA PRO A 109 4.90 19.59 -3.63
C PRO A 109 3.95 20.74 -3.32
N MET A 110 4.11 21.38 -2.15
CA MET A 110 3.29 22.53 -1.75
C MET A 110 3.82 23.89 -2.23
N THR A 111 5.02 23.94 -2.83
CA THR A 111 5.62 25.18 -3.35
C THR A 111 4.91 25.73 -4.60
N THR A 112 4.05 24.92 -5.23
CA THR A 112 3.33 25.25 -6.48
C THR A 112 1.81 25.17 -6.35
N LEU A 113 1.27 25.08 -5.14
CA LEU A 113 -0.19 25.09 -4.97
C LEU A 113 -0.74 26.45 -5.41
N LYS A 114 -1.59 26.41 -6.44
CA LYS A 114 -2.18 27.61 -7.01
C LYS A 114 -2.99 28.33 -5.92
N ARG A 115 -2.71 29.61 -5.73
CA ARG A 115 -3.45 30.51 -4.82
C ARG A 115 -4.88 30.84 -5.30
N ASP A 116 -5.40 30.09 -6.25
CA ASP A 116 -6.73 30.28 -6.84
C ASP A 116 -7.74 29.23 -6.37
N CYS A 117 -7.32 28.25 -5.55
CA CYS A 117 -8.20 27.16 -5.13
C CYS A 117 -8.04 26.78 -3.65
N ILE A 118 -9.09 26.12 -3.13
CA ILE A 118 -9.16 25.69 -1.73
C ILE A 118 -8.54 24.29 -1.60
N HIS A 119 -7.67 24.13 -0.61
CA HIS A 119 -7.02 22.88 -0.24
C HIS A 119 -7.56 22.38 1.09
N TYR A 120 -8.01 21.13 1.14
CA TYR A 120 -8.45 20.46 2.37
C TYR A 120 -7.29 19.62 2.90
N VAL A 121 -6.54 20.17 3.85
CA VAL A 121 -5.25 19.62 4.30
C VAL A 121 -5.38 19.08 5.71
N GLN A 122 -4.82 17.89 5.97
CA GLN A 122 -4.70 17.38 7.33
C GLN A 122 -3.63 18.17 8.10
N THR A 123 -4.03 19.26 8.75
CA THR A 123 -3.11 20.15 9.49
C THR A 123 -2.81 19.68 10.92
N LYS A 124 -3.66 18.82 11.48
CA LYS A 124 -3.53 18.33 12.85
C LYS A 124 -2.97 16.91 12.81
N THR A 125 -1.67 16.79 12.63
CA THR A 125 -0.94 15.52 12.53
C THR A 125 0.49 15.69 13.03
N THR A 126 1.10 14.62 13.53
CA THR A 126 2.54 14.58 13.90
C THR A 126 3.39 13.94 12.82
N ALA A 127 2.84 13.69 11.63
CA ALA A 127 3.57 13.10 10.52
C ALA A 127 4.75 14.00 10.14
N SER A 128 5.90 13.40 9.83
CA SER A 128 7.10 14.17 9.49
C SER A 128 6.90 15.00 8.23
N ASP A 129 6.20 14.46 7.25
CA ASP A 129 5.84 15.11 5.99
C ASP A 129 4.89 16.30 6.17
N ALA A 130 4.27 16.47 7.35
CA ALA A 130 3.46 17.65 7.68
C ALA A 130 4.29 18.95 7.68
N MET A 131 5.63 18.86 7.79
CA MET A 131 6.52 20.01 7.61
C MET A 131 6.32 20.70 6.26
N HIS A 132 5.85 19.98 5.23
CA HIS A 132 5.55 20.54 3.92
C HIS A 132 4.26 21.37 3.89
N VAL A 133 3.40 21.28 4.92
CA VAL A 133 2.19 22.10 5.06
C VAL A 133 2.51 23.56 5.37
N GLY A 134 3.46 23.79 6.27
CA GLY A 134 3.74 25.10 6.87
C GLY A 134 4.52 26.08 5.99
N GLY A 135 5.00 25.66 4.82
CA GLY A 135 5.93 26.47 4.04
C GLY A 135 5.28 27.48 3.08
N PHE A 136 4.13 27.21 2.47
CA PHE A 136 3.88 27.80 1.14
C PHE A 136 2.42 28.08 0.70
N VAL A 137 1.40 27.86 1.53
CA VAL A 137 0.00 28.25 1.22
C VAL A 137 -0.55 29.18 2.29
N ASP A 138 -1.13 30.30 1.86
CA ASP A 138 -1.77 31.24 2.78
C ASP A 138 -2.92 30.53 3.51
N GLN A 139 -3.01 30.73 4.83
CA GLN A 139 -3.98 30.06 5.70
C GLN A 139 -5.44 30.21 5.23
N GLU A 140 -5.74 31.24 4.44
CA GLU A 140 -7.07 31.47 3.86
C GLU A 140 -7.51 30.41 2.83
N TYR A 141 -6.56 29.73 2.17
CA TYR A 141 -6.84 28.68 1.19
C TYR A 141 -6.82 27.26 1.80
N ILE A 142 -6.52 27.14 3.10
CA ILE A 142 -6.47 25.84 3.79
C ILE A 142 -7.76 25.64 4.59
N LYS A 143 -8.42 24.49 4.37
CA LYS A 143 -9.59 24.04 5.14
C LYS A 143 -9.35 22.68 5.78
N ASP A 144 -10.11 22.44 6.84
CA ASP A 144 -10.09 21.19 7.59
C ASP A 144 -10.89 20.10 6.82
N PRO A 145 -10.29 18.95 6.46
CA PRO A 145 -10.98 17.87 5.76
C PRO A 145 -12.14 17.26 6.56
N GLU A 146 -12.15 17.37 7.90
CA GLU A 146 -13.29 16.92 8.73
C GLU A 146 -14.56 17.76 8.47
N LYS A 147 -14.40 18.99 7.96
CA LYS A 147 -15.47 19.98 7.81
C LYS A 147 -16.05 20.05 6.39
N ALA A 148 -15.58 19.21 5.48
CA ALA A 148 -16.03 19.18 4.09
C ALA A 148 -16.31 17.76 3.65
N THR A 149 -17.26 17.63 2.74
CA THR A 149 -17.71 16.36 2.17
C THR A 149 -17.20 16.16 0.75
N ILE A 150 -17.09 14.90 0.31
CA ILE A 150 -16.68 14.62 -1.08
C ILE A 150 -17.66 15.20 -2.09
N GLY A 151 -18.96 15.27 -1.76
CA GLY A 151 -20.01 15.85 -2.59
C GLY A 151 -19.89 17.36 -2.78
N GLU A 152 -19.12 18.06 -1.95
CA GLU A 152 -18.79 19.47 -2.20
C GLU A 152 -17.78 19.63 -3.36
N LEU A 153 -16.90 18.65 -3.54
CA LEU A 153 -15.86 18.63 -4.57
C LEU A 153 -16.31 17.92 -5.85
N LEU A 154 -17.13 16.89 -5.72
CA LEU A 154 -17.52 15.96 -6.78
C LEU A 154 -19.05 15.85 -6.84
N LYS A 155 -19.68 16.67 -7.70
CA LYS A 155 -21.14 16.83 -7.79
C LYS A 155 -21.76 16.08 -8.97
N GLN A 156 -21.06 16.05 -10.10
CA GLN A 156 -21.57 15.51 -11.36
C GLN A 156 -20.53 14.61 -12.04
N VAL A 157 -21.00 13.80 -12.99
CA VAL A 157 -20.13 12.93 -13.80
C VAL A 157 -19.06 13.76 -14.51
N GLY A 158 -17.81 13.28 -14.45
CA GLY A 158 -16.64 13.96 -14.99
C GLY A 158 -16.00 14.98 -14.06
N ASP A 159 -16.60 15.31 -12.91
CA ASP A 159 -15.94 16.10 -11.88
C ASP A 159 -14.70 15.36 -11.37
N ARG A 160 -13.64 16.13 -11.11
CA ARG A 160 -12.34 15.61 -10.68
C ARG A 160 -11.86 16.29 -9.41
N CYS A 161 -11.18 15.51 -8.58
CA CYS A 161 -10.52 15.96 -7.38
C CYS A 161 -9.12 15.35 -7.33
N LEU A 162 -8.11 16.18 -7.05
CA LEU A 162 -6.78 15.69 -6.72
C LEU A 162 -6.76 15.30 -5.24
N TYR A 163 -6.29 14.09 -4.97
CA TYR A 163 -5.92 13.61 -3.64
C TYR A 163 -4.41 13.33 -3.64
N ASN A 164 -3.66 14.00 -2.78
CA ASN A 164 -2.25 13.70 -2.56
C ASN A 164 -2.08 13.00 -1.21
N TYR A 165 -1.43 11.85 -1.22
CA TYR A 165 -1.04 11.09 -0.03
C TYR A 165 0.48 11.12 0.10
N ASP A 166 0.97 11.28 1.31
CA ASP A 166 2.39 11.51 1.58
C ASP A 166 2.90 12.80 0.94
N LEU A 167 3.05 13.84 1.76
CA LEU A 167 3.53 15.12 1.27
C LEU A 167 5.05 15.14 1.07
N GLY A 168 5.77 14.11 1.51
CA GLY A 168 7.17 13.90 1.20
C GLY A 168 7.31 13.27 -0.19
N ASP A 169 6.75 12.07 -0.37
CA ASP A 169 6.88 11.30 -1.61
C ASP A 169 5.95 11.75 -2.74
N CYS A 170 4.84 12.40 -2.38
CA CYS A 170 3.85 12.95 -3.30
C CYS A 170 3.12 11.88 -4.14
N TRP A 171 2.40 10.97 -3.48
CA TRP A 171 1.51 10.04 -4.17
C TRP A 171 0.22 10.72 -4.63
N TYR A 172 0.26 11.26 -5.85
CA TYR A 172 -0.86 11.93 -6.48
C TYR A 172 -1.89 10.96 -7.05
N HIS A 173 -3.15 11.23 -6.75
CA HIS A 173 -4.29 10.49 -7.27
C HIS A 173 -5.33 11.43 -7.84
N CYS A 174 -5.96 11.03 -8.95
CA CYS A 174 -7.15 11.68 -9.46
C CYS A 174 -8.38 10.85 -9.07
N LEU A 175 -9.33 11.47 -8.37
CA LEU A 175 -10.67 10.96 -8.12
C LEU A 175 -11.59 11.56 -9.19
N GLU A 176 -12.24 10.71 -9.97
CA GLU A 176 -13.17 11.13 -11.02
C GLU A 176 -14.54 10.47 -10.84
N VAL A 177 -15.61 11.28 -10.88
CA VAL A 177 -16.98 10.76 -10.82
C VAL A 177 -17.34 10.06 -12.14
N GLN A 178 -17.65 8.77 -12.04
CA GLN A 178 -18.10 7.95 -13.17
C GLN A 178 -19.63 7.87 -13.25
N LYS A 179 -20.32 7.91 -12.10
CA LYS A 179 -21.79 7.86 -12.00
C LYS A 179 -22.24 8.61 -10.76
N VAL A 180 -23.37 9.30 -10.86
CA VAL A 180 -24.12 9.85 -9.71
C VAL A 180 -25.41 9.06 -9.58
N ILE A 181 -25.71 8.60 -8.39
CA ILE A 181 -26.92 7.85 -8.04
C ILE A 181 -27.79 8.80 -7.20
N PRO A 182 -28.94 9.27 -7.73
CA PRO A 182 -29.82 10.19 -7.01
C PRO A 182 -30.29 9.61 -5.68
N ALA A 183 -30.56 10.48 -4.71
CA ALA A 183 -30.92 10.09 -3.35
C ALA A 183 -32.26 9.34 -3.23
N GLU A 184 -33.13 9.53 -4.22
CA GLU A 184 -34.42 8.86 -4.38
C GLU A 184 -34.31 7.45 -4.97
N ASP A 185 -33.15 7.09 -5.52
CA ASP A 185 -32.88 5.76 -6.04
C ASP A 185 -32.62 4.77 -4.88
N GLU A 186 -33.16 3.56 -4.98
CA GLU A 186 -32.94 2.50 -3.99
C GLU A 186 -31.46 2.07 -3.93
N GLU A 187 -30.69 2.28 -5.01
CA GLU A 187 -29.25 2.05 -5.06
C GLU A 187 -28.46 3.05 -4.18
N ALA A 188 -29.04 4.21 -3.82
CA ALA A 188 -28.43 5.23 -2.95
C ALA A 188 -28.62 4.91 -1.45
N ASP A 189 -28.00 3.82 -1.00
CA ASP A 189 -28.02 3.38 0.40
C ASP A 189 -26.90 4.01 1.27
N GLY A 190 -26.00 4.79 0.66
CA GLY A 190 -24.85 5.40 1.32
C GLY A 190 -23.72 4.42 1.62
N ALA A 191 -23.84 3.14 1.25
CA ALA A 191 -22.84 2.13 1.53
C ALA A 191 -21.55 2.37 0.72
N VAL A 192 -20.42 2.01 1.31
CA VAL A 192 -19.13 1.97 0.63
C VAL A 192 -18.97 0.61 -0.03
N VAL A 193 -18.84 0.60 -1.36
CA VAL A 193 -18.73 -0.65 -2.14
C VAL A 193 -17.60 -0.53 -3.13
N ILE A 194 -16.65 -1.47 -3.11
CA ILE A 194 -15.60 -1.58 -4.13
C ILE A 194 -16.14 -2.42 -5.28
N TYR A 195 -16.18 -1.86 -6.48
CA TYR A 195 -16.64 -2.54 -7.68
C TYR A 195 -15.51 -3.22 -8.44
N ASP A 196 -14.39 -2.52 -8.61
CA ASP A 196 -13.30 -2.98 -9.48
C ASP A 196 -11.96 -2.32 -9.11
N GLY A 197 -10.88 -2.82 -9.69
CA GLY A 197 -9.57 -2.22 -9.61
C GLY A 197 -8.54 -2.98 -10.45
N SER A 198 -7.37 -2.37 -10.60
CA SER A 198 -6.24 -3.00 -11.27
C SER A 198 -4.94 -2.55 -10.66
N MET A 199 -3.94 -3.42 -10.77
CA MET A 199 -2.57 -3.24 -10.28
C MET A 199 -2.46 -3.08 -8.77
N ARG A 200 -1.29 -3.43 -8.25
CA ARG A 200 -0.90 -3.19 -6.87
C ARG A 200 -0.63 -1.71 -6.67
N CYS A 201 -1.03 -1.18 -5.52
CA CYS A 201 -0.59 0.16 -5.14
C CYS A 201 0.90 0.14 -4.72
N PRO A 202 1.59 1.28 -4.83
CA PRO A 202 2.99 1.39 -4.46
C PRO A 202 3.24 1.06 -2.98
N ASP A 203 4.50 0.82 -2.70
CA ASP A 203 5.05 0.67 -1.37
C ASP A 203 5.05 2.00 -0.59
N GLU A 204 4.80 1.92 0.72
CA GLU A 204 5.01 3.06 1.65
C GLU A 204 6.48 3.51 1.67
N ASP A 205 6.70 4.80 1.95
CA ASP A 205 8.03 5.44 1.95
C ASP A 205 8.83 5.13 0.66
N GLY A 206 8.15 5.29 -0.48
CA GLY A 206 8.75 5.11 -1.80
C GLY A 206 9.39 6.41 -2.31
N GLU A 207 9.28 6.65 -3.63
CA GLU A 207 9.89 7.83 -4.27
C GLU A 207 8.90 8.53 -5.22
N GLY A 208 7.60 8.41 -4.92
CA GLY A 208 6.52 9.08 -5.66
C GLY A 208 6.15 8.47 -7.01
N CYS A 209 5.14 9.08 -7.64
CA CYS A 209 4.46 8.55 -8.83
C CYS A 209 5.38 8.38 -10.06
N GLU A 210 6.23 9.38 -10.35
CA GLU A 210 7.10 9.33 -11.52
C GLU A 210 8.20 8.28 -11.38
N TYR A 211 8.77 8.14 -10.18
CA TYR A 211 9.75 7.09 -9.93
C TYR A 211 9.12 5.72 -10.06
N TYR A 212 7.93 5.52 -9.48
CA TYR A 212 7.19 4.27 -9.61
C TYR A 212 6.89 3.92 -11.08
N GLN A 213 6.50 4.91 -11.89
CA GLN A 213 6.33 4.74 -13.33
C GLN A 213 7.62 4.21 -13.97
N ARG A 214 8.74 4.91 -13.80
CA ARG A 214 10.00 4.58 -14.49
C ARG A 214 10.65 3.29 -14.00
N LYS A 215 10.62 3.04 -12.69
CA LYS A 215 11.39 1.96 -12.05
C LYS A 215 10.60 0.67 -11.88
N VAL A 216 9.28 0.72 -12.02
CA VAL A 216 8.42 -0.47 -11.88
C VAL A 216 7.58 -0.67 -13.13
N LEU A 217 6.74 0.31 -13.48
CA LEU A 217 5.74 0.13 -14.53
C LEU A 217 6.35 0.07 -15.94
N ASP A 218 7.34 0.89 -16.25
CA ASP A 218 8.03 0.88 -17.55
C ASP A 218 8.80 -0.42 -17.75
N LEU A 219 9.49 -0.90 -16.71
CA LEU A 219 10.17 -2.19 -16.75
C LEU A 219 9.15 -3.34 -16.92
N LEU A 220 8.02 -3.28 -16.22
CA LEU A 220 6.93 -4.24 -16.40
C LEU A 220 6.45 -4.27 -17.86
N VAL A 221 6.14 -3.11 -18.44
CA VAL A 221 5.70 -3.03 -19.84
C VAL A 221 6.76 -3.58 -20.80
N GLN A 222 8.04 -3.28 -20.57
CA GLN A 222 9.14 -3.80 -21.39
C GLN A 222 9.25 -5.33 -21.29
N THR A 223 9.17 -5.89 -20.08
CA THR A 223 9.22 -7.35 -19.88
C THR A 223 8.02 -8.08 -20.46
N MET A 224 6.85 -7.44 -20.48
CA MET A 224 5.66 -7.98 -21.14
C MET A 224 5.77 -7.95 -22.67
N LYS A 225 6.52 -6.99 -23.24
CA LYS A 225 6.76 -6.90 -24.68
C LYS A 225 7.76 -7.94 -25.17
N ASP A 226 8.84 -8.17 -24.42
CA ASP A 226 9.84 -9.19 -24.74
C ASP A 226 10.13 -10.09 -23.52
N ALA A 227 9.52 -11.27 -23.52
CA ALA A 227 9.72 -12.27 -22.47
C ALA A 227 11.16 -12.85 -22.42
N ASN A 228 11.98 -12.63 -23.45
CA ASN A 228 13.37 -13.08 -23.50
C ASN A 228 14.36 -12.00 -23.03
N ASP A 229 13.90 -10.77 -22.73
CA ASP A 229 14.75 -9.74 -22.13
C ASP A 229 14.99 -10.05 -20.65
N HIS A 230 15.97 -10.93 -20.41
CA HIS A 230 16.34 -11.34 -19.06
C HIS A 230 16.94 -10.20 -18.25
N VAL A 231 17.56 -9.21 -18.89
CA VAL A 231 18.22 -8.09 -18.21
C VAL A 231 17.17 -7.17 -17.58
N THR A 232 16.19 -6.72 -18.36
CA THR A 232 15.11 -5.85 -17.87
C THR A 232 14.25 -6.59 -16.84
N ALA A 233 13.99 -7.88 -17.06
CA ALA A 233 13.22 -8.68 -16.10
C ALA A 233 13.93 -8.88 -14.76
N ARG A 234 15.27 -8.97 -14.74
CA ARG A 234 16.03 -8.98 -13.47
C ARG A 234 15.98 -7.62 -12.78
N LYS A 235 16.15 -6.51 -13.51
CA LYS A 235 15.98 -5.16 -12.94
C LYS A 235 14.60 -4.95 -12.33
N LEU A 236 13.54 -5.42 -12.98
CA LEU A 236 12.19 -5.37 -12.43
C LEU A 236 12.08 -6.22 -11.15
N ALA A 237 12.66 -7.42 -11.17
CA ALA A 237 12.65 -8.33 -10.03
C ALA A 237 13.39 -7.73 -8.82
N ASP A 238 14.57 -7.14 -9.03
CA ASP A 238 15.34 -6.43 -8.01
C ASP A 238 14.52 -5.29 -7.41
N ALA A 239 13.96 -4.42 -8.28
CA ALA A 239 13.10 -3.33 -7.87
C ALA A 239 11.89 -3.83 -7.04
N CYS A 240 11.24 -4.90 -7.44
CA CYS A 240 10.14 -5.48 -6.67
C CYS A 240 10.61 -6.06 -5.33
N PHE A 241 11.76 -6.73 -5.31
CA PHE A 241 12.28 -7.38 -4.11
C PHE A 241 12.63 -6.37 -3.02
N ASP A 242 13.24 -5.24 -3.37
CA ASP A 242 13.65 -4.20 -2.41
C ASP A 242 12.48 -3.58 -1.63
N ARG A 243 11.28 -3.62 -2.22
CA ARG A 243 10.05 -3.05 -1.65
C ARG A 243 9.40 -3.89 -0.55
N ARG A 244 9.88 -5.12 -0.34
CA ARG A 244 9.29 -6.04 0.66
C ARG A 244 9.31 -5.48 2.08
N HIS A 245 10.20 -4.54 2.35
CA HIS A 245 10.38 -3.94 3.67
C HIS A 245 9.35 -2.85 4.00
N ALA A 246 8.71 -2.26 3.00
CA ALA A 246 7.75 -1.19 3.19
C ALA A 246 6.55 -1.64 4.02
N LEU A 247 5.99 -0.75 4.84
CA LEU A 247 5.02 -1.11 5.88
C LEU A 247 3.78 -1.84 5.33
N ASN A 248 3.27 -1.41 4.17
CA ASN A 248 2.13 -2.00 3.48
C ASN A 248 2.45 -3.25 2.63
N VAL A 249 3.69 -3.75 2.65
CA VAL A 249 4.11 -4.95 1.93
C VAL A 249 4.34 -6.11 2.90
N MET A 250 3.55 -7.17 2.78
CA MET A 250 3.54 -8.33 3.71
C MET A 250 4.01 -9.64 3.06
N GLY A 251 4.65 -9.56 1.90
CA GLY A 251 5.11 -10.68 1.09
C GLY A 251 5.80 -10.17 -0.17
N PRO A 252 5.87 -10.97 -1.25
CA PRO A 252 6.40 -10.51 -2.53
C PRO A 252 5.67 -9.26 -3.03
N PHE A 253 6.41 -8.25 -3.47
CA PHE A 253 5.83 -7.14 -4.22
C PHE A 253 5.65 -7.57 -5.67
N ARG A 254 4.43 -7.52 -6.19
CA ARG A 254 4.13 -7.83 -7.59
C ARG A 254 3.25 -6.71 -8.15
N PRO A 255 3.71 -5.98 -9.18
CA PRO A 255 2.97 -4.83 -9.69
C PRO A 255 1.57 -5.19 -10.21
N LEU A 256 1.42 -6.40 -10.79
CA LEU A 256 0.16 -6.88 -11.35
C LEU A 256 -0.86 -7.34 -10.28
N ASP A 257 -0.48 -7.45 -9.01
CA ASP A 257 -1.35 -8.02 -7.98
C ASP A 257 -2.51 -7.09 -7.64
N PHE A 258 -3.74 -7.59 -7.81
CA PHE A 258 -4.94 -6.97 -7.27
C PHE A 258 -5.96 -8.05 -6.91
N ASP A 259 -6.38 -8.08 -5.65
CA ASP A 259 -7.44 -8.97 -5.17
C ASP A 259 -8.58 -8.13 -4.57
N LEU A 260 -9.73 -8.15 -5.25
CA LEU A 260 -10.92 -7.41 -4.84
C LEU A 260 -11.45 -7.89 -3.48
N SER A 261 -11.37 -9.19 -3.19
CA SER A 261 -11.82 -9.76 -1.92
C SER A 261 -10.92 -9.31 -0.78
N GLU A 262 -9.61 -9.27 -1.01
CA GLU A 262 -8.64 -8.74 -0.04
C GLU A 262 -8.91 -7.26 0.26
N ARG A 263 -9.13 -6.42 -0.77
CA ARG A 263 -9.46 -5.00 -0.57
C ARG A 263 -10.79 -4.79 0.14
N ARG A 264 -11.81 -5.61 -0.14
CA ARG A 264 -13.09 -5.58 0.59
C ARG A 264 -12.91 -5.98 2.05
N ALA A 265 -12.05 -6.95 2.34
CA ALA A 265 -11.73 -7.32 3.72
C ALA A 265 -10.98 -6.20 4.45
N ALA A 266 -10.02 -5.53 3.79
CA ALA A 266 -9.32 -4.38 4.33
C ALA A 266 -10.28 -3.21 4.64
N LEU A 267 -11.20 -2.91 3.71
CA LEU A 267 -12.27 -1.93 3.90
C LEU A 267 -13.15 -2.29 5.11
N ALA A 268 -13.67 -3.51 5.18
CA ALA A 268 -14.51 -3.96 6.29
C ALA A 268 -13.79 -3.85 7.65
N SER A 269 -12.49 -4.17 7.68
CA SER A 269 -11.65 -4.00 8.87
C SER A 269 -11.49 -2.52 9.25
N ALA A 270 -11.34 -1.62 8.27
CA ALA A 270 -11.18 -0.18 8.51
C ALA A 270 -12.49 0.48 8.98
N LEU A 271 -13.62 0.16 8.36
CA LEU A 271 -14.96 0.63 8.78
C LEU A 271 -15.25 0.30 10.25
N GLY A 272 -14.67 -0.80 10.71
CA GLY A 272 -14.80 -1.30 12.07
C GLY A 272 -13.82 -0.79 13.10
N SER A 273 -12.70 -0.24 12.65
CA SER A 273 -11.66 0.25 13.54
C SER A 273 -12.04 1.62 14.10
N ARG A 274 -11.36 2.05 15.16
CA ARG A 274 -11.44 3.46 15.59
C ARG A 274 -10.89 4.39 14.53
N ASN A 275 -11.36 5.64 14.53
CA ASN A 275 -10.69 6.65 13.73
C ASN A 275 -9.20 6.71 14.11
N SER A 276 -8.36 6.97 13.12
CA SER A 276 -6.93 7.12 13.33
C SER A 276 -6.64 8.21 14.35
N THR A 277 -5.54 8.06 15.10
CA THR A 277 -5.08 9.17 15.94
C THR A 277 -4.45 10.23 15.04
N ARG A 278 -4.09 11.37 15.62
CA ARG A 278 -3.29 12.38 14.94
C ARG A 278 -1.80 12.21 15.20
N SER A 279 -1.45 11.20 16.01
CA SER A 279 -0.07 10.82 16.30
C SER A 279 0.32 9.69 15.36
N THR A 280 1.28 9.96 14.49
CA THR A 280 1.75 9.00 13.49
C THR A 280 2.51 7.83 14.08
N LYS A 281 2.63 6.77 13.28
CA LYS A 281 3.49 5.64 13.61
C LYS A 281 4.96 6.10 13.69
N GLN A 282 5.67 5.70 14.74
CA GLN A 282 7.03 6.13 15.03
C GLN A 282 7.98 4.94 15.13
N PHE A 283 9.01 4.90 14.29
CA PHE A 283 10.07 3.88 14.36
C PHE A 283 11.06 4.22 15.48
N THR A 284 11.25 3.30 16.42
CA THR A 284 12.18 3.51 17.55
C THR A 284 12.91 2.21 17.94
N ASN A 285 14.06 2.35 18.60
CA ASN A 285 14.80 1.22 19.18
C ASN A 285 14.21 0.72 20.51
N GLY A 286 12.88 0.56 20.57
CA GLY A 286 12.19 -0.22 21.62
C GLY A 286 11.64 0.55 22.81
N ARG A 287 11.79 1.88 22.89
CA ARG A 287 11.08 2.70 23.90
C ARG A 287 10.19 3.73 23.23
N CYS A 288 8.97 3.86 23.73
CA CYS A 288 8.02 4.90 23.36
C CYS A 288 8.27 6.15 24.23
N PHE A 289 8.58 7.29 23.60
CA PHE A 289 8.65 8.60 24.25
C PHE A 289 7.25 9.25 24.13
N GLY A 290 6.31 8.75 24.94
CA GLY A 290 4.90 8.73 24.55
C GLY A 290 4.11 10.06 24.58
N GLU A 291 3.08 10.11 23.73
CA GLU A 291 2.11 11.22 23.56
C GLU A 291 0.63 10.81 23.81
N ALA A 292 0.36 9.66 24.46
CA ALA A 292 -1.00 9.11 24.51
C ALA A 292 -1.89 9.84 25.53
N SER A 293 -2.93 10.49 25.01
CA SER A 293 -3.95 11.20 25.78
C SER A 293 -4.98 10.26 26.40
N ILE A 294 -5.84 10.77 27.29
CA ILE A 294 -6.96 9.99 27.88
C ILE A 294 -7.77 9.31 26.78
N GLY A 295 -8.03 8.01 26.94
CA GLY A 295 -8.68 7.21 25.90
C GLY A 295 -7.80 6.79 24.72
N GLN A 296 -6.46 6.84 24.85
CA GLN A 296 -5.49 6.33 23.88
C GLN A 296 -4.51 5.35 24.53
N LYS A 297 -3.90 4.51 23.70
CA LYS A 297 -2.82 3.58 24.08
C LYS A 297 -1.73 3.54 23.02
N HIS A 298 -0.50 3.31 23.46
CA HIS A 298 0.65 3.01 22.62
C HIS A 298 0.86 1.52 22.50
N LEU A 299 0.99 1.07 21.26
CA LEU A 299 1.31 -0.29 20.88
C LEU A 299 2.74 -0.34 20.35
N VAL A 300 3.53 -1.28 20.86
CA VAL A 300 4.85 -1.63 20.30
C VAL A 300 4.63 -2.73 19.28
N CYS A 301 4.66 -2.37 18.01
CA CYS A 301 4.48 -3.27 16.89
C CYS A 301 5.84 -3.77 16.39
N LYS A 302 5.86 -4.98 15.85
CA LYS A 302 7.07 -5.58 15.25
C LYS A 302 6.77 -5.98 13.83
N LYS A 303 7.61 -5.58 12.89
CA LYS A 303 7.57 -6.04 11.51
C LYS A 303 8.84 -6.83 11.22
N GLU A 304 8.68 -8.07 10.77
CA GLU A 304 9.82 -8.91 10.35
C GLU A 304 10.65 -8.15 9.32
N ASP A 305 11.97 -8.20 9.43
CA ASP A 305 12.87 -7.54 8.50
C ASP A 305 14.25 -8.17 8.59
N ASP A 306 14.59 -8.95 7.56
CA ASP A 306 15.83 -9.71 7.45
C ASP A 306 17.09 -8.79 7.55
N ARG A 307 16.99 -7.48 7.25
CA ARG A 307 18.11 -6.52 7.43
C ARG A 307 18.52 -6.36 8.90
N PHE A 308 17.60 -6.64 9.81
CA PHE A 308 17.79 -6.51 11.26
C PHE A 308 17.92 -7.88 11.95
N ASP A 309 18.32 -8.94 11.25
CA ASP A 309 18.55 -10.27 11.82
C ASP A 309 19.49 -10.24 13.04
N HIS A 310 20.52 -9.40 12.99
CA HIS A 310 21.45 -9.17 14.12
C HIS A 310 20.79 -8.50 15.34
N MET A 311 19.61 -7.90 15.18
CA MET A 311 18.78 -7.31 16.23
C MET A 311 17.49 -8.11 16.49
N GLY A 312 17.47 -9.40 16.11
CA GLY A 312 16.35 -10.31 16.34
C GLY A 312 15.37 -10.44 15.17
N GLY A 313 15.66 -9.85 14.01
CA GLY A 313 14.92 -10.04 12.75
C GLY A 313 13.64 -9.22 12.62
N TYR A 314 13.49 -8.15 13.41
CA TYR A 314 12.33 -7.27 13.35
C TYR A 314 12.73 -5.80 13.41
N MET A 315 12.05 -4.99 12.61
CA MET A 315 11.92 -3.55 12.81
C MET A 315 10.81 -3.30 13.85
N ILE A 316 11.07 -2.39 14.80
CA ILE A 316 10.11 -2.00 15.83
C ILE A 316 9.54 -0.62 15.49
N PHE A 317 8.22 -0.51 15.54
CA PHE A 317 7.54 0.78 15.45
C PHE A 317 6.44 0.87 16.50
N ASN A 318 6.14 2.10 16.90
CA ASN A 318 5.11 2.40 17.88
C ASN A 318 3.93 3.03 17.17
N GLU A 319 2.73 2.66 17.58
CA GLU A 319 1.49 3.26 17.10
C GLU A 319 0.64 3.72 18.28
N THR A 320 0.16 4.95 18.22
CA THR A 320 -0.91 5.39 19.12
C THR A 320 -2.26 5.03 18.53
N VAL A 321 -3.05 4.27 19.28
CA VAL A 321 -4.40 3.88 18.91
C VAL A 321 -5.43 4.49 19.87
N ASN A 322 -6.58 4.86 19.34
CA ASN A 322 -7.74 5.25 20.14
C ASN A 322 -8.34 3.99 20.79
N VAL A 323 -8.63 4.06 22.09
CA VAL A 323 -9.48 3.09 22.80
C VAL A 323 -10.84 3.68 23.17
N LYS A 324 -10.92 5.01 23.27
CA LYS A 324 -12.20 5.72 23.40
C LYS A 324 -13.10 5.47 22.19
N PRO A 325 -14.43 5.42 22.39
CA PRO A 325 -15.37 5.45 21.29
C PRO A 325 -15.21 6.67 20.40
N ASP A 326 -15.44 6.48 19.11
CA ASP A 326 -15.54 7.59 18.17
C ASP A 326 -16.86 8.34 18.38
N VAL A 327 -16.85 9.63 18.10
CA VAL A 327 -18.08 10.42 18.01
C VAL A 327 -18.78 10.17 16.67
N LYS A 328 -20.08 10.44 16.58
CA LYS A 328 -20.88 10.18 15.36
C LYS A 328 -20.30 10.79 14.08
N GLY A 329 -19.67 11.96 14.15
CA GLY A 329 -19.06 12.63 12.98
C GLY A 329 -17.70 12.08 12.56
N ALA A 330 -17.09 11.22 13.37
CA ALA A 330 -15.77 10.62 13.16
C ALA A 330 -15.86 9.09 13.05
N THR A 331 -17.01 8.58 12.62
CA THR A 331 -17.23 7.14 12.47
C THR A 331 -18.21 6.86 11.34
N LEU A 332 -18.26 5.61 10.90
CA LEU A 332 -19.15 5.14 9.85
C LEU A 332 -19.96 3.95 10.36
N CYS A 333 -20.94 3.51 9.58
CA CYS A 333 -21.58 2.24 9.87
C CYS A 333 -20.55 1.11 9.76
N TYR A 334 -20.37 0.35 10.84
CA TYR A 334 -19.43 -0.76 10.91
C TYR A 334 -19.65 -1.79 9.77
N ASN A 335 -20.91 -2.02 9.40
CA ASN A 335 -21.27 -3.04 8.41
C ASN A 335 -21.15 -2.57 6.95
N CYS A 336 -21.68 -1.39 6.63
CA CYS A 336 -21.79 -0.93 5.23
C CYS A 336 -21.01 0.36 4.93
N GLY A 337 -20.48 1.04 5.93
CA GLY A 337 -19.69 2.26 5.75
C GLY A 337 -20.48 3.54 5.51
N THR A 338 -21.82 3.50 5.53
CA THR A 338 -22.62 4.73 5.39
C THR A 338 -22.36 5.69 6.55
N PRO A 339 -22.21 7.01 6.29
CA PRO A 339 -22.14 8.03 7.34
C PRO A 339 -23.52 8.41 7.90
N ASN A 340 -24.60 7.92 7.28
CA ASN A 340 -25.95 8.42 7.53
C ASN A 340 -26.67 7.64 8.64
N LYS A 341 -27.51 8.35 9.42
CA LYS A 341 -28.45 7.78 10.41
C LYS A 341 -27.80 6.88 11.48
N LEU A 342 -26.56 7.17 11.86
CA LEU A 342 -25.79 6.35 12.79
C LEU A 342 -26.35 6.33 14.22
N LYS A 343 -26.47 5.11 14.76
CA LYS A 343 -26.83 4.81 16.15
C LYS A 343 -25.76 3.92 16.76
N ALA A 344 -25.34 4.26 17.97
CA ALA A 344 -24.40 3.44 18.72
C ALA A 344 -25.07 2.16 19.21
N CYS A 345 -24.28 1.09 19.33
CA CYS A 345 -24.67 -0.14 20.00
C CYS A 345 -25.06 0.17 21.45
N SER A 346 -26.29 -0.13 21.85
CA SER A 346 -26.81 0.16 23.20
C SER A 346 -26.06 -0.55 24.34
N ARG A 347 -25.23 -1.56 24.02
CA ARG A 347 -24.47 -2.32 25.02
C ARG A 347 -23.05 -1.78 25.25
N CYS A 348 -22.33 -1.46 24.19
CA CYS A 348 -20.92 -1.04 24.30
C CYS A 348 -20.70 0.43 23.98
N GLU A 349 -21.66 1.11 23.34
CA GLU A 349 -21.59 2.50 22.88
C GLU A 349 -20.45 2.81 21.89
N SER A 350 -19.69 1.79 21.51
CA SER A 350 -18.49 1.87 20.68
C SER A 350 -18.73 1.65 19.19
N ALA A 351 -19.63 0.73 18.83
CA ALA A 351 -19.88 0.37 17.43
C ALA A 351 -21.13 1.11 16.90
N PHE A 352 -21.08 1.61 15.67
CA PHE A 352 -22.15 2.40 15.08
C PHE A 352 -22.81 1.70 13.89
N TYR A 353 -24.13 1.83 13.78
CA TYR A 353 -24.93 1.22 12.73
C TYR A 353 -25.98 2.20 12.21
N CYS A 354 -26.25 2.18 10.90
CA CYS A 354 -27.33 2.97 10.31
C CYS A 354 -28.72 2.38 10.56
N GLY A 355 -28.81 1.10 10.92
CA GLY A 355 -30.06 0.37 11.10
C GLY A 355 -29.88 -1.01 11.75
N ARG A 356 -31.00 -1.66 12.05
CA ARG A 356 -31.04 -2.96 12.73
C ARG A 356 -30.40 -4.07 11.87
N ASP A 357 -30.60 -4.04 10.57
CA ASP A 357 -30.07 -5.08 9.67
C ASP A 357 -28.54 -5.08 9.63
N CYS A 358 -27.94 -3.89 9.50
CA CYS A 358 -26.48 -3.73 9.61
C CYS A 358 -25.94 -4.15 10.99
N GLN A 359 -26.70 -3.89 12.06
CA GLN A 359 -26.32 -4.36 13.40
C GLN A 359 -26.35 -5.88 13.50
N SER A 360 -27.41 -6.53 13.03
CA SER A 360 -27.57 -7.99 13.05
C SER A 360 -26.50 -8.69 12.22
N ASN A 361 -26.26 -8.21 11.00
CA ASN A 361 -25.23 -8.78 10.11
C ASN A 361 -23.84 -8.73 10.76
N HIS A 362 -23.45 -7.58 11.31
CA HIS A 362 -22.17 -7.48 12.01
C HIS A 362 -22.16 -8.26 13.35
N TRP A 363 -23.30 -8.38 14.03
CA TRP A 363 -23.43 -9.13 15.27
C TRP A 363 -22.98 -10.58 15.11
N ASP A 364 -23.46 -11.23 14.06
CA ASP A 364 -23.21 -12.63 13.80
C ASP A 364 -21.79 -12.89 13.28
N VAL A 365 -21.23 -11.96 12.51
CA VAL A 365 -19.86 -12.07 11.96
C VAL A 365 -18.79 -11.90 13.04
N SER A 366 -18.84 -10.82 13.82
CA SER A 366 -17.73 -10.48 14.75
C SER A 366 -18.13 -9.74 16.01
N HIS A 367 -19.17 -8.88 15.98
CA HIS A 367 -19.41 -7.97 17.10
C HIS A 367 -19.79 -8.70 18.38
N LYS A 368 -20.53 -9.83 18.31
CA LYS A 368 -20.92 -10.60 19.50
C LYS A 368 -19.72 -10.96 20.40
N LYS A 369 -18.56 -11.27 19.79
CA LYS A 369 -17.32 -11.63 20.48
C LYS A 369 -16.55 -10.39 20.99
N GLN A 370 -16.67 -9.26 20.30
CA GLN A 370 -15.95 -8.02 20.61
C GLN A 370 -16.71 -7.12 21.59
N CYS A 371 -18.04 -7.11 21.57
CA CYS A 371 -18.89 -6.16 22.29
C CYS A 371 -18.61 -6.12 23.81
N LYS A 372 -18.33 -7.26 24.43
CA LYS A 372 -17.94 -7.30 25.85
C LYS A 372 -16.61 -6.58 26.11
N LYS A 373 -15.63 -6.74 25.22
CA LYS A 373 -14.32 -6.08 25.31
C LYS A 373 -14.45 -4.58 25.07
N GLU A 374 -15.23 -4.19 24.06
CA GLU A 374 -15.54 -2.79 23.75
C GLU A 374 -16.24 -2.09 24.93
N LYS A 375 -17.23 -2.76 25.54
CA LYS A 375 -17.92 -2.24 26.73
C LYS A 375 -16.95 -2.00 27.88
N ALA A 376 -16.07 -2.97 28.18
CA ALA A 376 -15.08 -2.82 29.24
C ALA A 376 -14.06 -1.69 28.94
N ALA A 377 -13.66 -1.53 27.67
CA ALA A 377 -12.79 -0.45 27.25
C ALA A 377 -13.48 0.92 27.40
N TYR A 378 -14.76 1.01 27.06
CA TYR A 378 -15.55 2.23 27.25
C TYR A 378 -15.72 2.59 28.73
N GLU A 379 -16.10 1.64 29.58
CA GLU A 379 -16.23 1.86 31.04
C GLU A 379 -14.89 2.32 31.64
N LYS A 380 -13.77 1.72 31.22
CA LYS A 380 -12.42 2.16 31.64
C LYS A 380 -12.14 3.60 31.21
N TYR A 381 -12.46 3.94 29.97
CA TYR A 381 -12.33 5.31 29.46
C TYR A 381 -13.18 6.31 30.25
N CYS A 382 -14.43 5.99 30.59
CA CYS A 382 -15.28 6.86 31.42
C CYS A 382 -14.63 7.15 32.78
N VAL A 383 -14.03 6.13 33.41
CA VAL A 383 -13.30 6.30 34.68
C VAL A 383 -12.06 7.19 34.54
N GLU A 384 -11.30 7.06 33.43
CA GLU A 384 -10.16 7.96 33.15
C GLU A 384 -10.61 9.41 33.04
N VAL A 385 -11.72 9.67 32.34
CA VAL A 385 -12.29 11.01 32.15
C VAL A 385 -12.77 11.59 33.48
N GLU A 386 -13.54 10.83 34.25
CA GLU A 386 -14.11 11.30 35.53
C GLU A 386 -13.03 11.65 36.54
N ARG A 387 -11.95 10.86 36.58
CA ARG A 387 -10.82 11.10 37.49
C ARG A 387 -9.81 12.10 36.95
N ASN A 388 -9.87 12.41 35.65
CA ASN A 388 -8.80 13.07 34.91
C ASN A 388 -7.42 12.42 35.12
N ILE A 389 -7.41 11.09 35.28
CA ILE A 389 -6.19 10.29 35.50
C ILE A 389 -6.07 9.29 34.35
N PRO A 390 -4.98 9.36 33.57
CA PRO A 390 -4.73 8.42 32.48
C PRO A 390 -4.49 6.98 32.97
N ASP A 391 -4.98 5.99 32.23
CA ASP A 391 -4.62 4.57 32.39
C ASP A 391 -3.09 4.39 32.45
N PRO A 392 -2.52 3.90 33.57
CA PRO A 392 -1.08 3.75 33.74
C PRO A 392 -0.49 2.68 32.81
N THR A 393 -1.32 1.79 32.26
CA THR A 393 -0.91 0.74 31.31
C THR A 393 -0.97 1.19 29.86
N ARG A 394 -1.13 2.48 29.56
CA ARG A 394 -1.26 2.97 28.17
C ARG A 394 0.04 2.98 27.35
N PHE A 395 1.20 2.72 27.96
CA PHE A 395 2.50 2.70 27.27
C PHE A 395 3.03 1.28 27.15
N ASN A 396 3.87 1.05 26.13
CA ASN A 396 4.57 -0.21 25.91
C ASN A 396 3.65 -1.46 25.91
N ASN A 397 2.42 -1.33 25.40
CA ASN A 397 1.55 -2.50 25.22
C ASN A 397 2.07 -3.30 24.03
N ASP A 398 2.01 -4.63 24.13
CA ASP A 398 2.34 -5.49 23.00
C ASP A 398 1.35 -5.26 21.86
N GLY A 399 1.90 -4.80 20.73
CA GLY A 399 1.20 -4.68 19.47
C GLY A 399 1.29 -5.96 18.63
N PRO A 400 0.68 -5.95 17.43
CA PRO A 400 0.80 -7.02 16.47
C PRO A 400 2.26 -7.26 16.01
N VAL A 401 2.53 -8.52 15.65
CA VAL A 401 3.75 -8.94 14.96
C VAL A 401 3.40 -9.24 13.51
N TYR A 402 3.88 -8.38 12.62
CA TYR A 402 3.73 -8.48 11.18
C TYR A 402 4.87 -9.33 10.61
N ARG A 403 4.54 -10.47 9.99
CA ARG A 403 5.51 -11.41 9.42
C ARG A 403 5.37 -11.49 7.91
N TYR A 404 6.47 -11.68 7.20
CA TYR A 404 6.43 -11.86 5.75
C TYR A 404 5.87 -13.22 5.37
N LYS A 405 4.88 -13.23 4.49
CA LYS A 405 4.49 -14.44 3.78
C LYS A 405 5.39 -14.60 2.55
N LYS A 406 6.50 -15.33 2.69
CA LYS A 406 7.48 -15.56 1.61
C LYS A 406 6.87 -16.26 0.38
N TYR A 407 5.87 -17.11 0.58
CA TYR A 407 5.12 -17.80 -0.47
C TYR A 407 3.82 -18.41 0.08
N ASP A 408 2.90 -18.80 -0.81
CA ASP A 408 1.74 -19.62 -0.47
C ASP A 408 1.98 -21.09 -0.84
N ARG A 409 2.03 -21.96 0.17
CA ARG A 409 2.26 -23.40 -0.02
C ARG A 409 1.22 -24.06 -0.92
N ASN A 410 -0.01 -23.56 -0.91
CA ASN A 410 -1.11 -24.12 -1.70
C ASN A 410 -1.19 -23.51 -3.10
N ASN A 411 -0.40 -22.47 -3.39
CA ASN A 411 -0.47 -21.71 -4.64
C ASN A 411 0.93 -21.27 -5.12
N LEU A 412 1.85 -22.23 -5.27
CA LEU A 412 3.18 -22.00 -5.84
C LEU A 412 3.09 -21.77 -7.36
N ARG A 413 3.91 -20.85 -7.88
CA ARG A 413 3.94 -20.48 -9.32
C ARG A 413 4.36 -21.60 -10.26
N PHE A 414 5.23 -22.50 -9.81
CA PHE A 414 5.86 -23.51 -10.67
C PHE A 414 5.60 -24.95 -10.22
N ARG A 415 5.75 -25.89 -11.15
CA ARG A 415 5.52 -27.33 -10.95
C ARG A 415 6.82 -28.12 -11.08
N VAL A 416 6.83 -29.33 -10.51
CA VAL A 416 7.93 -30.28 -10.74
C VAL A 416 8.09 -30.52 -12.24
N GLY A 417 9.33 -30.43 -12.73
CA GLY A 417 9.71 -30.58 -14.13
C GLY A 417 9.81 -29.26 -14.91
N ASP A 418 9.28 -28.15 -14.38
CA ASP A 418 9.41 -26.83 -15.02
C ASP A 418 10.89 -26.44 -15.15
N PHE A 419 11.21 -25.86 -16.31
CA PHE A 419 12.53 -25.34 -16.61
C PHE A 419 12.63 -23.89 -16.13
N VAL A 420 13.68 -23.61 -15.36
CA VAL A 420 13.80 -22.34 -14.63
C VAL A 420 15.20 -21.77 -14.72
N GLU A 421 15.27 -20.45 -14.59
CA GLU A 421 16.46 -19.71 -14.21
C GLU A 421 16.37 -19.38 -12.72
N CYS A 422 17.48 -19.48 -12.00
CA CYS A 422 17.54 -19.25 -10.56
C CYS A 422 18.82 -18.52 -10.16
N MET A 423 18.70 -17.68 -9.14
CA MET A 423 19.83 -16.94 -8.58
C MET A 423 20.76 -17.89 -7.81
N LEU A 424 22.06 -17.80 -8.09
CA LEU A 424 23.11 -18.61 -7.46
C LEU A 424 23.92 -17.80 -6.45
N GLY A 425 23.98 -16.49 -6.62
CA GLY A 425 24.72 -15.53 -5.80
C GLY A 425 24.42 -14.11 -6.27
N GLU A 426 25.11 -13.11 -5.72
CA GLU A 426 24.95 -11.71 -6.12
C GLU A 426 25.17 -11.56 -7.63
N ASN A 427 24.11 -11.19 -8.35
CA ASN A 427 24.09 -11.03 -9.81
C ASN A 427 24.49 -12.28 -10.63
N GLU A 428 24.59 -13.46 -10.02
CA GLU A 428 24.92 -14.71 -10.72
C GLU A 428 23.68 -15.60 -10.89
N TRP A 429 23.43 -16.05 -12.13
CA TRP A 429 22.22 -16.80 -12.50
C TRP A 429 22.54 -18.11 -13.21
N GLY A 430 21.76 -19.15 -12.91
CA GLY A 430 21.91 -20.49 -13.48
C GLY A 430 20.60 -21.09 -13.95
N THR A 431 20.69 -22.07 -14.85
CA THR A 431 19.53 -22.82 -15.32
C THR A 431 19.41 -24.19 -14.64
N GLY A 432 18.17 -24.66 -14.51
CA GLY A 432 17.88 -25.97 -13.95
C GLY A 432 16.41 -26.37 -14.06
N ARG A 433 16.06 -27.45 -13.36
CA ARG A 433 14.70 -27.99 -13.31
C ARG A 433 14.22 -28.14 -11.88
N ILE A 434 12.95 -27.81 -11.66
CA ILE A 434 12.32 -28.07 -10.36
C ILE A 434 12.15 -29.58 -10.18
N VAL A 435 12.70 -30.12 -9.10
CA VAL A 435 12.60 -31.55 -8.77
C VAL A 435 11.67 -31.83 -7.59
N LYS A 436 11.41 -30.82 -6.75
CA LYS A 436 10.56 -30.96 -5.57
C LYS A 436 9.93 -29.62 -5.20
N LEU A 437 8.69 -29.65 -4.75
CA LEU A 437 7.99 -28.52 -4.15
C LEU A 437 8.01 -28.66 -2.62
N CYS A 438 7.98 -27.53 -1.89
CA CYS A 438 7.99 -27.54 -0.43
C CYS A 438 9.16 -28.38 0.12
N HIS A 439 10.37 -28.10 -0.37
CA HIS A 439 11.57 -28.82 0.04
C HIS A 439 11.96 -28.46 1.46
N ARG A 440 12.54 -29.42 2.18
CA ARG A 440 13.02 -29.24 3.55
C ARG A 440 14.33 -29.98 3.72
N GLU A 441 15.33 -29.30 4.27
CA GLU A 441 16.55 -29.96 4.72
C GLU A 441 16.36 -30.59 6.10
N PRO A 442 17.00 -31.73 6.39
CA PRO A 442 16.88 -32.41 7.68
C PRO A 442 17.14 -31.52 8.89
N ASN A 443 18.12 -30.61 8.78
CA ASN A 443 18.62 -29.75 9.85
C ASN A 443 17.88 -28.41 10.00
N TRP A 444 16.86 -28.11 9.19
CA TRP A 444 16.15 -26.83 9.27
C TRP A 444 15.29 -26.70 10.54
N PRO A 445 15.25 -25.52 11.17
CA PRO A 445 14.43 -25.29 12.35
C PRO A 445 12.94 -25.34 12.02
N VAL A 446 12.11 -25.63 13.02
CA VAL A 446 10.64 -25.68 12.86
C VAL A 446 10.08 -24.33 12.38
N THR A 447 10.74 -23.23 12.72
CA THR A 447 10.40 -21.86 12.31
C THR A 447 10.73 -21.56 10.85
N HIS A 448 11.56 -22.37 10.19
CA HIS A 448 11.87 -22.27 8.76
C HIS A 448 11.59 -23.61 8.07
N PRO A 449 10.31 -24.00 7.93
CA PRO A 449 10.00 -25.40 7.73
C PRO A 449 10.23 -25.87 6.28
N PHE A 450 10.14 -24.99 5.28
CA PHE A 450 10.26 -25.37 3.86
C PHE A 450 10.75 -24.21 2.97
N ALA A 451 11.30 -24.58 1.81
CA ALA A 451 11.56 -23.74 0.65
C ALA A 451 10.52 -24.08 -0.44
N PRO A 452 10.03 -23.10 -1.22
CA PRO A 452 9.04 -23.35 -2.26
C PRO A 452 9.51 -24.40 -3.28
N TYR A 453 10.80 -24.37 -3.65
CA TYR A 453 11.35 -25.20 -4.72
C TYR A 453 12.72 -25.78 -4.36
N GLN A 454 12.95 -27.04 -4.73
CA GLN A 454 14.29 -27.60 -4.94
C GLN A 454 14.57 -27.70 -6.43
N ILE A 455 15.74 -27.24 -6.84
CA ILE A 455 16.14 -27.13 -8.24
C ILE A 455 17.37 -27.99 -8.47
N LYS A 456 17.33 -28.82 -9.51
CA LYS A 456 18.50 -29.51 -10.04
C LYS A 456 19.12 -28.65 -11.13
N LEU A 457 20.36 -28.19 -10.92
CA LEU A 457 21.06 -27.38 -11.92
C LEU A 457 21.39 -28.24 -13.15
N ASP A 458 21.36 -27.61 -14.32
CA ASP A 458 21.83 -28.24 -15.55
C ASP A 458 23.35 -28.50 -15.49
N ARG A 459 23.82 -29.43 -16.32
CA ARG A 459 25.25 -29.79 -16.37
C ARG A 459 26.15 -28.59 -16.70
N GLU A 460 25.72 -27.73 -17.62
CA GLU A 460 26.47 -26.53 -18.00
C GLU A 460 26.59 -25.56 -16.83
N THR A 461 25.46 -25.27 -16.16
CA THR A 461 25.42 -24.44 -14.96
C THR A 461 26.27 -25.03 -13.83
N ALA A 462 26.11 -26.33 -13.54
CA ALA A 462 26.85 -27.03 -12.49
C ALA A 462 28.37 -27.00 -12.73
N ASN A 463 28.80 -27.25 -13.97
CA ASN A 463 30.21 -27.17 -14.35
C ASN A 463 30.75 -25.74 -14.20
N ARG A 464 29.97 -24.74 -14.60
CA ARG A 464 30.37 -23.32 -14.51
C ARG A 464 30.62 -22.89 -13.07
N VAL A 465 29.80 -23.35 -12.12
CA VAL A 465 29.96 -23.05 -10.69
C VAL A 465 30.84 -24.06 -9.94
N GLY A 466 31.49 -24.99 -10.64
CA GLY A 466 32.44 -25.94 -10.04
C GLY A 466 31.82 -27.02 -9.16
N ILE A 467 30.52 -27.33 -9.31
CA ILE A 467 29.81 -28.35 -8.52
C ILE A 467 29.61 -29.61 -9.37
N SER A 468 29.84 -30.78 -8.77
CA SER A 468 29.52 -32.06 -9.42
C SER A 468 28.06 -32.12 -9.83
N PHE A 469 27.78 -32.46 -11.09
CA PHE A 469 26.42 -32.51 -11.61
C PHE A 469 25.51 -33.42 -10.78
N GLN A 470 26.00 -34.53 -10.19
CA GLN A 470 25.17 -35.37 -9.32
C GLN A 470 24.70 -34.62 -8.06
N GLN A 471 25.50 -33.70 -7.53
CA GLN A 471 25.26 -32.99 -6.27
C GLN A 471 24.73 -31.56 -6.44
N ALA A 472 24.66 -31.04 -7.67
CA ALA A 472 24.21 -29.69 -7.96
C ALA A 472 22.69 -29.50 -7.74
N PHE A 473 22.29 -29.35 -6.48
CA PHE A 473 20.94 -28.98 -6.05
C PHE A 473 20.98 -27.65 -5.30
N ILE A 474 20.00 -26.80 -5.56
CA ILE A 474 19.80 -25.56 -4.81
C ILE A 474 18.32 -25.41 -4.41
N TYR A 475 18.02 -24.38 -3.63
CA TYR A 475 16.66 -23.99 -3.27
C TYR A 475 16.53 -22.47 -3.23
N CYS A 476 15.31 -21.98 -3.41
CA CYS A 476 14.97 -20.58 -3.23
C CYS A 476 14.27 -20.41 -1.87
N LEU A 477 14.45 -19.29 -1.19
CA LEU A 477 13.74 -18.93 0.05
C LEU A 477 12.40 -18.23 -0.23
N TRP A 478 12.29 -17.56 -1.38
CA TRP A 478 11.12 -16.81 -1.80
C TRP A 478 10.55 -17.39 -3.10
N ASP A 479 9.22 -17.29 -3.24
CA ASP A 479 8.57 -17.51 -4.53
C ASP A 479 8.36 -16.16 -5.21
N ASP A 480 9.43 -15.59 -5.78
CA ASP A 480 9.44 -14.34 -6.53
C ASP A 480 10.40 -14.40 -7.74
N ASP A 481 10.32 -13.40 -8.62
CA ASP A 481 11.16 -13.35 -9.83
C ASP A 481 12.61 -12.95 -9.54
N TYR A 482 12.92 -12.50 -8.31
CA TYR A 482 14.27 -12.16 -7.88
C TYR A 482 15.10 -13.41 -7.64
N GLN A 483 14.48 -14.47 -7.12
CA GLN A 483 15.18 -15.74 -6.89
C GLN A 483 15.00 -16.76 -8.00
N ILE A 484 13.84 -16.77 -8.67
CA ILE A 484 13.50 -17.84 -9.62
C ILE A 484 12.49 -17.39 -10.69
N ARG A 485 12.79 -17.73 -11.94
CA ARG A 485 11.99 -17.38 -13.11
C ARG A 485 11.76 -18.59 -14.02
N LYS A 486 10.60 -18.66 -14.66
CA LYS A 486 10.30 -19.71 -15.64
C LYS A 486 10.96 -19.39 -16.97
N LEU A 487 11.63 -20.38 -17.55
CA LEU A 487 12.17 -20.32 -18.90
C LEU A 487 11.31 -21.15 -19.85
N LYS A 488 11.24 -20.73 -21.12
CA LYS A 488 10.70 -21.60 -22.18
C LYS A 488 11.69 -22.75 -22.38
N MET A 489 11.16 -23.96 -22.58
CA MET A 489 12.02 -25.08 -22.94
C MET A 489 12.72 -24.77 -24.26
N PRO A 490 14.04 -24.95 -24.37
CA PRO A 490 14.71 -24.84 -25.65
C PRO A 490 14.12 -25.87 -26.60
N GLU A 491 13.70 -25.43 -27.79
CA GLU A 491 13.23 -26.34 -28.83
C GLU A 491 14.31 -27.41 -29.08
N LYS A 492 13.92 -28.69 -29.04
CA LYS A 492 14.82 -29.77 -29.42
C LYS A 492 15.26 -29.49 -30.84
N LYS A 493 16.52 -29.09 -31.04
CA LYS A 493 17.15 -29.11 -32.37
C LYS A 493 17.00 -30.52 -32.91
N ASN A 494 16.07 -30.72 -33.85
CA ASN A 494 15.90 -32.00 -34.52
C ASN A 494 17.26 -32.39 -35.08
N GLY A 495 17.78 -33.51 -34.57
CA GLY A 495 19.14 -33.95 -34.85
C GLY A 495 19.39 -34.01 -36.34
N VAL A 496 20.47 -33.36 -36.78
CA VAL A 496 21.08 -33.54 -38.08
C VAL A 496 21.17 -35.03 -38.35
N GLY A 497 20.48 -35.49 -39.40
CA GLY A 497 20.41 -36.88 -39.80
C GLY A 497 21.81 -37.47 -39.89
N LYS A 498 22.04 -38.58 -39.18
CA LYS A 498 23.22 -39.42 -39.36
C LYS A 498 23.27 -39.85 -40.83
N GLY A 499 24.16 -39.23 -41.60
CA GLY A 499 24.46 -39.65 -42.97
C GLY A 499 24.86 -41.12 -42.97
N LYS A 500 24.07 -41.95 -43.66
CA LYS A 500 24.43 -43.32 -43.99
C LYS A 500 25.70 -43.30 -44.85
N LYS A 501 26.85 -43.66 -44.28
CA LYS A 501 28.03 -44.08 -45.04
C LYS A 501 27.67 -45.33 -45.85
N LYS A 502 27.43 -45.18 -47.15
CA LYS A 502 27.50 -46.30 -48.11
C LYS A 502 28.96 -46.76 -48.16
N ARG A 503 29.23 -48.00 -47.74
CA ARG A 503 30.47 -48.70 -48.08
C ARG A 503 30.39 -49.12 -49.56
N LYS A 504 31.49 -48.91 -50.26
CA LYS A 504 31.74 -49.36 -51.64
C LYS A 504 31.70 -50.87 -51.73
#